data_AF-A0ABD5WJU5-F1
#
_entry.id   AF-A0ABD5WJU5-F1
#
_cell.length_a   1.000
_cell.length_b   1.000
_cell.length_c   1.000
_cell.angle_alpha   90.00
_cell.angle_beta   90.00
_cell.angle_gamma   90.00
#
_symmetry.space_group_name_H-M   'P 1'
#
loop_
_entity.id
_entity.type
_entity.pdbx_description
1 polymer ?
#
loop_
_entity_poly.entity_id
_entity_poly.type
_entity_poly.pdbx_seq_one_letter_code
_entity_poly.pdbx_strand_id
1 'polypeptide(L)'
;MVKVGIQKLRILTGEFDSPDLQHWLEYGIDLPPTPRTTISLTDGLEMESIAVSLCNIWGQKAVSGSVLVSVQEIRSHFDHRELKPGDVTDAFKYLTDVNACEARGNRTYEFRKEHLGQILDIERIIADEDDDRDGTQRGLDDFN
;
A
#
# COMPACT_ATOMS: atom_id res chain seq x y z
N MET A 1 0.87 -17.39 17.19
CA MET A 1 -0.35 -17.89 16.52
C MET A 1 -1.18 -16.69 16.09
N VAL A 2 -1.21 -16.36 14.81
CA VAL A 2 -2.00 -15.22 14.29
C VAL A 2 -3.38 -15.75 13.91
N LYS A 3 -4.43 -15.22 14.57
CA LYS A 3 -5.82 -15.56 14.27
C LYS A 3 -6.17 -15.05 12.86
N VAL A 4 -6.50 -15.96 11.96
CA VAL A 4 -7.15 -15.63 10.69
C VAL A 4 -8.58 -15.24 11.03
N GLY A 5 -8.87 -13.94 11.03
CA GLY A 5 -10.22 -13.44 11.22
C GLY A 5 -11.05 -13.77 9.98
N ILE A 6 -12.17 -14.48 10.14
CA ILE A 6 -13.13 -14.73 9.08
C ILE A 6 -13.75 -13.36 8.73
N GLN A 7 -13.42 -12.83 7.54
CA GLN A 7 -14.03 -11.59 7.05
C GLN A 7 -15.32 -11.95 6.33
N LYS A 8 -16.41 -11.29 6.72
CA LYS A 8 -17.71 -11.43 6.06
C LYS A 8 -18.04 -10.16 5.31
N LEU A 9 -18.39 -10.31 4.03
CA LEU A 9 -18.91 -9.21 3.23
C LEU A 9 -20.37 -8.99 3.64
N ARG A 10 -20.70 -7.76 4.04
CA ARG A 10 -22.04 -7.37 4.52
C ARG A 10 -22.44 -6.01 3.96
N ILE A 11 -23.74 -5.77 3.85
CA ILE A 11 -24.26 -4.46 3.49
C ILE A 11 -23.94 -3.47 4.62
N LEU A 12 -23.28 -2.36 4.30
CA LEU A 12 -23.02 -1.27 5.25
C LEU A 12 -24.06 -0.16 5.14
N THR A 13 -24.69 0.00 3.98
CA THR A 13 -25.74 0.98 3.69
C THR A 13 -26.45 0.63 2.38
N GLY A 14 -27.73 1.00 2.24
CA GLY A 14 -28.56 0.77 1.05
C GLY A 14 -29.34 -0.55 1.08
N GLU A 15 -30.21 -0.71 0.08
CA GLU A 15 -31.00 -1.92 -0.18
C GLU A 15 -30.86 -2.30 -1.65
N PHE A 16 -30.89 -3.60 -1.94
CA PHE A 16 -30.91 -4.12 -3.30
C PHE A 16 -32.35 -4.41 -3.72
N ASP A 17 -32.71 -4.03 -4.95
CA ASP A 17 -34.02 -4.34 -5.55
C ASP A 17 -34.25 -5.85 -5.76
N SER A 18 -33.17 -6.65 -5.70
CA SER A 18 -33.24 -8.10 -5.76
C SER A 18 -33.35 -8.69 -4.34
N PRO A 19 -34.46 -9.37 -4.01
CA PRO A 19 -34.65 -9.97 -2.69
C PRO A 19 -33.63 -11.07 -2.38
N ASP A 20 -33.15 -11.78 -3.41
CA ASP A 20 -32.13 -12.82 -3.27
C ASP A 20 -30.76 -12.22 -2.88
N LEU A 21 -30.36 -11.12 -3.53
CA LEU A 21 -29.10 -10.43 -3.23
C LEU A 21 -29.12 -9.74 -1.87
N GLN A 22 -30.25 -9.13 -1.51
CA GLN A 22 -30.46 -8.54 -0.19
C GLN A 22 -30.26 -9.59 0.90
N HIS A 23 -30.93 -10.75 0.78
CA HIS A 23 -30.83 -11.84 1.75
C HIS A 23 -29.42 -12.42 1.86
N TRP A 24 -28.71 -12.60 0.74
CA TRP A 24 -27.34 -13.14 0.75
C TRP A 24 -26.34 -12.23 1.45
N LEU A 25 -26.43 -10.92 1.22
CA LEU A 25 -25.50 -9.94 1.79
C LEU A 25 -25.86 -9.55 3.23
N GLU A 26 -27.12 -9.72 3.66
CA GLU A 26 -27.52 -9.67 5.06
C GLU A 26 -27.00 -10.86 5.87
N TYR A 27 -27.06 -12.07 5.31
CA TYR A 27 -26.54 -13.28 5.96
C TYR A 27 -25.01 -13.30 6.04
N GLY A 28 -24.37 -12.53 5.16
CA GLY A 28 -22.93 -12.33 5.11
C GLY A 28 -22.24 -13.41 4.30
N ILE A 29 -21.48 -12.98 3.29
CA ILE A 29 -20.72 -13.89 2.42
C ILE A 29 -19.34 -14.09 3.04
N ASP A 30 -19.00 -15.33 3.36
CA ASP A 30 -17.67 -15.68 3.84
C ASP A 30 -16.65 -15.41 2.73
N LEU A 31 -15.74 -14.47 2.98
CA LEU A 31 -14.66 -14.22 2.05
C LEU A 31 -13.62 -15.33 2.18
N PRO A 32 -13.04 -15.81 1.06
CA PRO A 32 -11.86 -16.64 1.14
C PRO A 32 -10.80 -15.90 1.96
N PRO A 33 -9.97 -16.62 2.74
CA PRO A 33 -8.91 -15.98 3.50
C PRO A 33 -8.10 -15.12 2.53
N THR A 34 -7.95 -13.83 2.83
CA THR A 34 -7.09 -12.93 2.05
C THR A 34 -5.75 -13.64 1.87
N PRO A 35 -5.32 -13.90 0.62
CA PRO A 35 -4.04 -14.54 0.40
C PRO A 35 -3.00 -13.71 1.13
N ARG A 36 -2.10 -14.37 1.86
CA ARG A 36 -0.94 -13.68 2.41
C ARG A 36 -0.15 -13.19 1.21
N THR A 37 -0.23 -11.90 0.92
CA THR A 37 0.59 -11.27 -0.10
C THR A 37 2.02 -11.28 0.44
N THR A 38 2.73 -12.36 0.18
CA THR A 38 4.18 -12.41 0.35
C THR A 38 4.75 -11.71 -0.87
N ILE A 39 5.00 -10.41 -0.74
CA ILE A 39 5.74 -9.66 -1.75
C ILE A 39 7.20 -10.07 -1.58
N SER A 40 7.69 -10.91 -2.49
CA SER A 40 9.11 -11.22 -2.60
C SER A 40 9.79 -10.07 -3.32
N LEU A 41 10.56 -9.27 -2.58
CA LEU A 41 11.34 -8.16 -3.11
C LEU A 41 12.51 -8.77 -3.90
N THR A 42 12.58 -8.49 -5.21
CA THR A 42 13.66 -9.01 -6.07
C THR A 42 14.88 -8.09 -6.01
N ASP A 43 16.07 -8.62 -6.33
CA ASP A 43 17.37 -7.96 -6.13
C ASP A 43 17.43 -6.59 -6.83
N GLY A 44 17.71 -5.55 -6.04
CA GLY A 44 17.58 -4.15 -6.44
C GLY A 44 16.45 -3.47 -5.67
N LEU A 45 16.64 -3.29 -4.36
CA LEU A 45 15.60 -2.75 -3.50
C LEU A 45 15.50 -1.23 -3.68
N GLU A 46 14.71 -0.84 -4.68
CA GLU A 46 14.40 0.54 -4.99
C GLU A 46 13.33 1.07 -4.02
N MET A 47 13.44 2.36 -3.71
CA MET A 47 12.59 3.06 -2.73
C MET A 47 11.10 2.93 -3.09
N GLU A 48 10.83 2.94 -4.39
CA GLU A 48 9.56 2.80 -5.09
C GLU A 48 8.88 1.47 -4.73
N SER A 49 9.63 0.36 -4.76
CA SER A 49 9.14 -0.98 -4.39
C SER A 49 8.75 -1.06 -2.91
N ILE A 50 9.49 -0.37 -2.05
CA ILE A 50 9.14 -0.25 -0.62
C ILE A 50 7.87 0.59 -0.47
N ALA A 51 7.77 1.73 -1.16
CA ALA A 51 6.62 2.62 -1.10
C ALA A 51 5.32 1.89 -1.49
N VAL A 52 5.33 1.16 -2.61
CA VAL A 52 4.19 0.31 -3.04
C VAL A 52 3.84 -0.73 -1.97
N SER A 53 4.85 -1.40 -1.41
CA SER A 53 4.64 -2.41 -0.36
C SER A 53 4.01 -1.81 0.91
N LEU A 54 4.44 -0.62 1.32
CA LEU A 54 3.89 0.09 2.47
C LEU A 54 2.42 0.49 2.24
N CYS A 55 2.10 1.02 1.05
CA CYS A 55 0.74 1.35 0.65
C CYS A 55 -0.17 0.12 0.66
N ASN A 56 0.28 -1.01 0.13
CA ASN A 56 -0.50 -2.25 0.08
C ASN A 56 -0.74 -2.87 1.46
N ILE A 57 0.26 -2.86 2.35
CA ILE A 57 0.16 -3.54 3.65
C ILE A 57 -0.48 -2.67 4.73
N TRP A 58 -0.15 -1.38 4.78
CA TRP A 58 -0.64 -0.44 5.81
C TRP A 58 -1.56 0.64 5.24
N GLY A 59 -1.24 1.19 4.07
CA GLY A 59 -2.04 2.26 3.46
C GLY A 59 -3.49 1.84 3.21
N GLN A 60 -3.74 0.68 2.61
CA GLN A 60 -5.10 0.21 2.32
C GLN A 60 -5.94 -0.03 3.59
N LYS A 61 -5.30 -0.32 4.73
CA LYS A 61 -6.01 -0.47 6.01
C LYS A 61 -6.62 0.85 6.49
N ALA A 62 -6.17 1.99 5.95
CA ALA A 62 -6.73 3.32 6.26
C ALA A 62 -8.21 3.47 5.87
N VAL A 63 -8.74 2.58 5.01
CA VAL A 63 -10.17 2.49 4.69
C VAL A 63 -11.02 2.26 5.94
N SER A 64 -10.52 1.48 6.90
CA SER A 64 -11.24 1.09 8.12
C SER A 64 -10.99 2.03 9.31
N GLY A 65 -10.07 2.99 9.19
CA GLY A 65 -9.67 3.92 10.25
C GLY A 65 -8.22 4.35 10.12
N SER A 66 -7.79 5.41 10.80
CA SER A 66 -6.40 5.88 10.78
C SER A 66 -5.42 4.79 11.21
N VAL A 67 -4.36 4.58 10.41
CA VAL A 67 -3.32 3.58 10.68
C VAL A 67 -2.03 4.30 11.00
N LEU A 68 -1.56 4.11 12.22
CA LEU A 68 -0.28 4.63 12.69
C LEU A 68 0.77 3.51 12.62
N VAL A 69 1.90 3.76 11.99
CA VAL A 69 2.97 2.77 11.85
C VAL A 69 4.34 3.37 12.12
N SER A 70 5.19 2.64 12.83
CA SER A 70 6.57 3.04 13.10
C SER A 70 7.56 2.37 12.16
N VAL A 71 8.70 3.03 11.90
CA VAL A 71 9.80 2.43 11.12
C VAL A 71 10.28 1.11 11.72
N GLN A 72 10.26 0.98 13.05
CA GLN A 72 10.69 -0.25 13.72
C GLN A 72 9.72 -1.41 13.47
N GLU A 73 8.42 -1.16 13.47
CA GLU A 73 7.39 -2.16 13.18
C GLU A 73 7.53 -2.72 11.76
N ILE A 74 7.82 -1.85 10.80
CA ILE A 74 8.05 -2.22 9.40
C ILE A 74 9.33 -3.04 9.25
N ARG A 75 10.43 -2.61 9.87
CA ARG A 75 11.68 -3.38 9.88
C ARG A 75 11.56 -4.73 10.59
N SER A 76 10.59 -4.87 11.50
CA SER A 76 10.27 -6.17 12.09
C SER A 76 9.40 -7.03 11.18
N HIS A 77 8.65 -6.42 10.26
CA HIS A 77 7.76 -7.10 9.32
C HIS A 77 8.51 -7.63 8.10
N PHE A 78 9.42 -6.82 7.54
CA PHE A 78 10.32 -7.22 6.46
C PHE A 78 11.62 -7.73 7.08
N ASP A 79 12.06 -8.92 6.71
CA ASP A 79 13.22 -9.54 7.33
C ASP A 79 14.46 -8.63 7.22
N HIS A 80 15.22 -8.48 8.31
CA HIS A 80 16.24 -7.42 8.48
C HIS A 80 17.40 -7.49 7.48
N ARG A 81 17.48 -8.57 6.68
CA ARG A 81 18.59 -8.82 5.74
C ARG A 81 18.38 -8.16 4.38
N GLU A 82 17.16 -7.72 4.07
CA GLU A 82 16.84 -7.17 2.74
C GLU A 82 16.81 -5.63 2.75
N LEU A 83 16.39 -4.98 3.84
CA LEU A 83 16.26 -3.52 3.91
C LEU A 83 17.49 -2.84 4.53
N LYS A 84 18.08 -1.86 3.84
CA LYS A 84 19.08 -0.99 4.48
C LYS A 84 18.38 -0.07 5.49
N PRO A 85 19.11 0.44 6.51
CA PRO A 85 18.52 1.28 7.54
C PRO A 85 17.87 2.58 7.04
N GLY A 86 18.29 3.07 5.86
CA GLY A 86 17.78 4.29 5.23
C GLY A 86 16.52 4.08 4.39
N ASP A 87 16.44 2.96 3.67
CA ASP A 87 15.46 2.77 2.58
C ASP A 87 14.00 2.91 3.04
N VAL A 88 13.66 2.41 4.24
CA VAL A 88 12.30 2.59 4.80
C VAL A 88 12.01 4.05 5.13
N THR A 89 13.01 4.79 5.61
CA THR A 89 12.86 6.21 5.92
C THR A 89 12.71 7.02 4.64
N ASP A 90 13.48 6.69 3.61
CA ASP A 90 13.44 7.34 2.32
C ASP A 90 12.10 7.07 1.61
N ALA A 91 11.60 5.84 1.66
CA ALA A 91 10.28 5.50 1.14
C ALA A 91 9.16 6.26 1.85
N PHE A 92 9.24 6.45 3.17
CA PHE A 92 8.25 7.27 3.87
C PHE A 92 8.35 8.75 3.58
N LYS A 93 9.57 9.24 3.35
CA LYS A 93 9.78 10.62 2.92
C LYS A 93 9.09 10.83 1.58
N TYR A 94 9.34 9.93 0.62
CA TYR A 94 8.66 9.92 -0.66
C TYR A 94 7.14 9.86 -0.53
N LEU A 95 6.60 8.93 0.28
CA LEU A 95 5.16 8.83 0.54
C LEU A 95 4.56 10.09 1.17
N THR A 96 5.34 10.83 1.95
CA THR A 96 4.92 12.13 2.50
C THR A 96 4.90 13.20 1.42
N ASP A 97 5.91 13.20 0.54
CA ASP A 97 6.04 14.16 -0.56
C ASP A 97 4.88 14.01 -1.58
N VAL A 98 4.45 12.78 -1.87
CA VAL A 98 3.29 12.49 -2.75
C VAL A 98 1.95 12.53 -2.00
N ASN A 99 1.93 12.95 -0.73
CA ASN A 99 0.73 13.07 0.10
C ASN A 99 -0.05 11.74 0.30
N ALA A 100 0.67 10.61 0.32
CA ALA A 100 0.13 9.28 0.62
C ALA A 100 0.17 8.96 2.13
N CYS A 101 0.97 9.68 2.93
CA CYS A 101 0.95 9.60 4.39
C CYS A 101 1.37 10.92 5.06
N GLU A 102 1.13 11.05 6.37
CA GLU A 102 1.61 12.18 7.17
C GLU A 102 2.63 11.71 8.23
N ALA A 103 3.73 12.44 8.40
CA ALA A 103 4.66 12.21 9.51
C ALA A 103 4.09 12.74 10.83
N ARG A 104 3.98 11.87 11.85
CA ARG A 104 3.49 12.24 13.19
C ARG A 104 4.60 12.46 14.22
N GLY A 105 5.86 12.30 13.81
CA GLY A 105 7.04 12.44 14.68
C GLY A 105 7.54 11.09 15.21
N ASN A 106 8.72 11.07 15.85
CA ASN A 106 9.37 9.86 16.39
C ASN A 106 9.43 8.68 15.38
N ARG A 107 9.72 8.96 14.10
CA ARG A 107 9.77 7.94 13.03
C ARG A 107 8.47 7.14 12.89
N THR A 108 7.36 7.83 13.08
CA THR A 108 6.02 7.29 13.00
C THR A 108 5.23 8.05 11.93
N TYR A 109 4.49 7.30 11.14
CA TYR A 109 3.74 7.77 9.99
C TYR A 109 2.30 7.34 10.09
N GLU A 110 1.40 8.19 9.62
CA GLU A 110 -0.04 7.96 9.66
C GLU A 110 -0.63 7.91 8.26
N PHE A 111 -1.34 6.82 7.98
CA PHE A 111 -2.22 6.69 6.84
C PHE A 111 -3.65 6.99 7.26
N ARG A 112 -4.30 7.90 6.55
CA ARG A 112 -5.68 8.32 6.79
C ARG A 112 -6.51 8.11 5.53
N LYS A 113 -7.83 8.10 5.71
CA LYS A 113 -8.77 7.92 4.59
C LYS A 113 -8.58 8.98 3.49
N GLU A 114 -8.20 10.19 3.87
CA GLU A 114 -7.92 11.29 2.93
C GLU A 114 -6.71 11.04 2.01
N HIS A 115 -5.79 10.15 2.40
CA HIS A 115 -4.62 9.81 1.59
C HIS A 115 -4.91 8.65 0.61
N LEU A 116 -6.11 8.05 0.63
CA LEU A 116 -6.40 6.81 -0.11
C LEU A 116 -6.29 6.95 -1.63
N GLY A 117 -6.57 8.13 -2.20
CA GLY A 117 -6.39 8.34 -3.64
C GLY A 117 -4.95 8.03 -4.07
N GLN A 118 -4.00 8.54 -3.30
CA GLN A 118 -2.58 8.51 -3.58
C GLN A 118 -1.98 7.16 -3.19
N ILE A 119 -2.49 6.55 -2.11
CA ILE A 119 -2.16 5.17 -1.72
C ILE A 119 -2.55 4.18 -2.83
N LEU A 120 -3.73 4.35 -3.44
CA LEU A 120 -4.24 3.43 -4.47
C LEU A 120 -3.60 3.69 -5.85
N ASP A 121 -3.24 4.94 -6.15
CA ASP A 121 -2.60 5.33 -7.41
C ASP A 121 -1.05 5.32 -7.34
N ILE A 122 -0.45 4.81 -6.26
CA ILE A 122 1.00 4.93 -6.00
C ILE A 122 1.87 4.39 -7.14
N GLU A 123 1.47 3.29 -7.78
CA GLU A 123 2.18 2.71 -8.93
C GLU A 123 2.16 3.63 -10.14
N ARG A 124 1.05 4.33 -10.38
CA ARG A 124 0.93 5.32 -11.46
C ARG A 124 1.77 6.55 -11.16
N ILE A 125 1.75 7.02 -9.91
CA ILE A 125 2.54 8.19 -9.48
C ILE A 125 4.04 7.93 -9.68
N ILE A 126 4.51 6.73 -9.33
CA ILE A 126 5.90 6.32 -9.56
C ILE A 126 6.23 6.31 -11.06
N ALA A 127 5.37 5.70 -11.88
CA ALA A 127 5.59 5.63 -13.32
C ALA A 127 5.63 7.02 -13.99
N ASP A 128 4.75 7.94 -13.57
CA ASP A 128 4.71 9.31 -14.09
C ASP A 128 5.98 10.10 -13.69
N GLU A 129 6.52 9.90 -12.48
CA GLU A 129 7.78 10.52 -12.06
C GLU A 129 9.01 9.99 -12.81
N ASP A 130 9.02 8.70 -13.16
CA ASP A 130 10.11 8.10 -13.94
C ASP A 130 10.12 8.64 -15.38
N ASP A 131 8.96 8.83 -16.00
CA ASP A 131 8.83 9.47 -17.33
C ASP A 131 9.36 10.92 -17.32
N ASP A 132 9.09 11.68 -16.25
CA ASP A 132 9.60 13.06 -16.08
C ASP A 132 11.13 13.10 -15.83
N ARG A 133 11.70 12.06 -15.20
CA ARG A 133 13.15 11.92 -14.95
C ARG A 133 13.90 11.42 -16.17
N ASP A 134 13.26 10.63 -17.03
CA ASP A 134 13.82 10.12 -18.29
C ASP A 134 13.63 11.09 -19.49
N GLY A 135 13.50 12.40 -19.21
CA GLY A 135 13.71 13.46 -20.20
C GLY A 135 15.11 13.49 -20.85
N THR A 136 15.97 12.52 -20.52
CA THR A 136 17.22 12.21 -21.24
C THR A 136 17.18 10.78 -21.79
N GLN A 137 16.11 10.40 -22.48
CA GLN A 137 16.18 9.39 -23.52
C GLN A 137 17.24 9.83 -24.54
N ARG A 138 18.51 9.43 -24.32
CA ARG A 138 19.52 9.37 -25.38
C ARG A 138 18.99 8.33 -26.34
N GLY A 139 18.32 8.83 -27.39
CA GLY A 139 17.77 8.03 -28.45
C GLY A 139 18.77 6.97 -28.88
N LEU A 140 18.25 5.77 -29.15
CA LEU A 140 18.92 4.69 -29.87
C LEU A 140 19.21 5.09 -31.35
N ASP A 141 19.65 6.34 -31.58
CA ASP A 141 20.01 6.88 -32.89
C ASP A 141 21.49 6.61 -33.24
N ASP A 142 22.24 5.91 -32.37
CA ASP A 142 23.69 5.68 -32.55
C ASP A 142 24.03 4.30 -33.16
N PHE A 143 23.06 3.64 -33.80
CA PHE A 143 23.30 2.48 -34.67
C PHE A 143 23.03 2.86 -36.13
N ASN A 144 23.92 3.68 -36.72
CA ASN A 144 24.03 3.86 -38.17
C ASN A 144 25.47 3.58 -38.62
#